data_AF-A0A151XF06-F1
#
_entry.id   AF-A0A151XF06-F1
#
_cell.length_a   1.000
_cell.length_b   1.000
_cell.length_c   1.000
_cell.angle_alpha   90.00
_cell.angle_beta   90.00
_cell.angle_gamma   90.00
#
_symmetry.space_group_name_H-M   'P 1'
#
loop_
_entity.id
_entity.type
_entity.pdbx_description
1 polymer ?
#
loop_
_entity_poly.entity_id
_entity_poly.type
_entity_poly.pdbx_seq_one_letter_code
_entity_poly.pdbx_strand_id
1 'polypeptide(L)'
;MSQSTCTKCKRFISRKHPCAFCDADNGLRPSDDCVPVDVTGDGHRLERILEIFNARMAEFDEMFQRLGDVESMTGRLAVVTDGLSDLVAMGARQVILEERFARLEGKVIIGPAISADGSHALPDKLSANFERIINEQRDYELIVFGSQ
;
A
#
# COMPACT_ATOMS: atom_id res chain seq x y z
N MET A 1 8.32 -27.20 -40.54
CA MET A 1 7.46 -26.38 -41.42
C MET A 1 8.29 -25.87 -42.59
N SER A 2 8.07 -26.35 -43.81
CA SER A 2 8.77 -25.85 -45.01
C SER A 2 8.07 -24.61 -45.54
N GLN A 3 8.74 -23.45 -45.50
CA GLN A 3 8.24 -22.23 -46.15
C GLN A 3 8.47 -22.33 -47.66
N SER A 4 7.47 -21.92 -48.44
CA SER A 4 7.54 -21.90 -49.90
C SER A 4 8.29 -20.67 -50.38
N THR A 5 9.12 -20.81 -51.41
CA THR A 5 9.84 -19.70 -52.04
C THR A 5 9.43 -19.54 -53.50
N CYS A 6 9.39 -18.31 -54.00
CA CYS A 6 9.10 -18.02 -55.40
C CYS A 6 10.21 -18.58 -56.28
N THR A 7 9.83 -19.27 -57.37
CA THR A 7 10.77 -19.91 -58.27
C THR A 7 11.65 -18.91 -59.02
N LYS A 8 11.10 -17.72 -59.36
CA LYS A 8 11.80 -16.64 -60.05
C LYS A 8 12.71 -15.81 -59.14
N CYS A 9 12.18 -15.27 -58.04
CA CYS A 9 12.92 -14.30 -57.23
C CYS A 9 13.46 -14.85 -55.90
N LYS A 10 13.24 -16.14 -55.61
CA LYS A 10 13.71 -16.86 -54.41
C LYS A 10 13.25 -16.29 -53.06
N ARG A 11 12.34 -15.31 -53.05
CA ARG A 11 11.74 -14.76 -51.83
C ARG A 11 10.69 -15.71 -51.25
N PHE A 12 10.52 -15.68 -49.93
CA PHE A 12 9.46 -16.41 -49.25
C PHE A 12 8.09 -15.91 -49.68
N ILE A 13 7.18 -16.82 -49.98
CA ILE A 13 5.82 -16.53 -50.40
C ILE A 13 4.80 -17.33 -49.60
N SER A 14 3.62 -16.75 -49.41
CA SER A 14 2.47 -17.47 -48.90
C SER A 14 2.03 -18.51 -49.94
N ARG A 15 1.70 -19.72 -49.50
CA ARG A 15 1.37 -20.87 -50.37
C ARG A 15 0.17 -20.66 -51.31
N LYS A 16 -0.63 -19.62 -51.08
CA LYS A 16 -1.92 -19.41 -51.77
C LYS A 16 -1.95 -18.26 -52.78
N HIS A 17 -0.85 -17.54 -53.00
CA HIS A 17 -0.87 -16.35 -53.86
C HIS A 17 0.30 -16.28 -54.85
N PRO A 18 0.09 -15.61 -56.01
CA PRO A 18 1.17 -15.17 -56.88
C PRO A 18 2.23 -14.39 -56.10
N CYS A 19 3.48 -14.42 -56.56
CA CYS A 19 4.53 -13.67 -55.87
C CYS A 19 4.27 -12.17 -56.02
N ALA A 20 3.93 -11.48 -54.93
CA ALA A 20 3.64 -10.04 -54.93
C ALA A 20 4.78 -9.13 -55.44
N PHE A 21 5.98 -9.66 -55.63
CA PHE A 21 7.13 -8.91 -56.15
C PHE A 21 7.36 -9.08 -57.65
N CYS A 22 6.90 -10.17 -58.26
CA CYS A 22 7.18 -10.45 -59.68
C CYS A 22 5.96 -10.98 -60.44
N ASP A 23 4.79 -11.00 -59.80
CA ASP A 23 3.49 -11.49 -60.29
C ASP A 23 3.55 -12.85 -61.00
N ALA A 24 4.58 -13.63 -60.69
CA ALA A 24 4.72 -14.97 -61.21
C ALA A 24 3.68 -15.86 -60.54
N ASP A 25 2.77 -16.40 -61.35
CA ASP A 25 1.96 -17.54 -60.97
C ASP A 25 2.91 -18.71 -60.72
N ASN A 26 3.05 -19.12 -59.45
CA ASN A 26 3.96 -20.20 -59.08
C ASN A 26 3.34 -21.58 -59.36
N GLY A 27 2.22 -21.67 -60.09
CA GLY A 27 1.62 -22.92 -60.52
C GLY A 27 1.22 -23.83 -59.36
N LEU A 28 1.11 -23.27 -58.16
CA LEU A 28 0.62 -23.95 -56.97
C LEU A 28 -0.88 -24.10 -57.15
N ARG A 29 -1.28 -25.10 -57.95
CA ARG A 29 -2.67 -25.54 -57.94
C ARG A 29 -3.04 -25.79 -56.48
N PRO A 30 -4.18 -25.25 -55.99
CA PRO A 30 -4.72 -25.69 -54.73
C PRO A 30 -4.76 -27.21 -54.80
N SER A 31 -4.01 -27.90 -53.93
CA SER A 31 -4.14 -29.35 -53.82
C SER A 31 -5.60 -29.58 -53.42
N ASP A 32 -6.40 -30.14 -54.34
CA ASP A 32 -7.79 -30.56 -54.07
C ASP A 32 -7.83 -31.72 -53.05
N ASP A 33 -6.68 -32.16 -52.55
CA ASP A 33 -6.52 -33.08 -51.42
C ASP A 33 -6.78 -32.40 -50.06
N CYS A 34 -7.73 -31.47 -49.99
CA CYS A 34 -8.43 -31.20 -48.74
C CYS A 34 -9.36 -32.37 -48.45
N VAL A 35 -8.77 -33.54 -48.17
CA VAL A 35 -9.50 -34.58 -47.43
C VAL A 35 -9.97 -33.89 -46.15
N PRO A 36 -11.29 -33.82 -45.90
CA PRO A 36 -11.78 -33.31 -44.62
C PRO A 36 -11.18 -34.22 -43.56
N VAL A 37 -10.15 -33.73 -42.89
CA VAL A 37 -9.64 -34.37 -41.68
C VAL A 37 -10.84 -34.41 -40.77
N ASP A 38 -11.31 -35.60 -40.46
CA ASP A 38 -12.41 -35.82 -39.53
C ASP A 38 -11.97 -35.24 -38.18
N VAL A 39 -12.39 -33.99 -37.91
CA VAL A 39 -12.01 -33.20 -36.71
C VAL A 39 -12.68 -33.75 -35.45
N THR A 40 -13.48 -34.79 -35.58
CA THR A 40 -14.28 -35.44 -34.54
C THR A 40 -13.45 -35.98 -33.37
N GLY A 41 -12.13 -36.15 -33.49
CA GLY A 41 -11.25 -36.60 -32.40
C GLY A 41 -10.50 -35.50 -31.62
N ASP A 42 -10.17 -34.37 -32.23
CA ASP A 42 -9.24 -33.38 -31.63
C ASP A 42 -9.97 -32.26 -30.86
N GLY A 43 -11.28 -32.08 -31.09
CA GLY A 43 -12.13 -31.14 -30.35
C GLY A 43 -12.13 -31.41 -28.84
N HIS A 44 -12.23 -32.68 -28.43
CA HIS A 44 -12.20 -33.07 -27.01
C HIS A 44 -10.87 -32.79 -26.32
N ARG A 45 -9.76 -32.81 -27.06
CA ARG A 45 -8.44 -32.49 -26.51
C ARG A 45 -8.30 -30.99 -26.27
N LEU A 46 -8.77 -30.17 -27.21
CA LEU A 46 -8.78 -28.72 -27.06
C LEU A 46 -9.71 -28.28 -25.93
N GLU A 47 -10.91 -28.86 -25.86
CA GLU A 47 -11.89 -28.61 -24.79
C GLU A 47 -11.29 -28.88 -23.41
N ARG A 48 -10.65 -30.05 -23.22
CA ARG A 48 -9.95 -30.38 -21.97
C ARG A 48 -8.82 -29.40 -21.63
N ILE A 49 -8.07 -28.93 -22.63
CA ILE A 49 -7.01 -27.94 -22.42
C ILE A 49 -7.60 -26.61 -21.93
N LEU A 50 -8.73 -26.18 -22.52
CA LEU A 50 -9.42 -24.96 -22.11
C LEU A 50 -10.00 -25.07 -20.70
N GLU A 51 -10.56 -26.23 -20.34
CA GLU A 51 -11.03 -26.49 -18.97
C GLU A 51 -9.89 -26.39 -17.95
N ILE A 52 -8.73 -27.00 -18.24
CA ILE A 52 -7.55 -26.91 -17.38
C ILE A 52 -7.07 -25.46 -17.27
N PHE A 53 -7.08 -24.72 -18.37
CA PHE A 53 -6.66 -23.32 -18.37
C PHE A 53 -7.61 -22.45 -17.53
N ASN A 54 -8.93 -22.65 -17.68
CA ASN A 54 -9.93 -21.95 -16.89
C ASN A 54 -9.82 -22.27 -15.39
N ALA A 55 -9.59 -23.54 -15.03
CA ALA A 55 -9.39 -23.94 -13.64
C ALA A 55 -8.16 -23.23 -13.05
N ARG A 56 -7.05 -23.17 -13.79
CA ARG A 56 -5.84 -22.43 -13.35
C ARG A 56 -6.08 -20.93 -13.22
N MET A 57 -6.82 -20.32 -14.14
CA MET A 57 -7.17 -18.89 -14.04
C MET A 57 -7.97 -18.60 -12.77
N ALA A 58 -8.93 -19.47 -12.44
CA ALA A 58 -9.70 -19.34 -11.19
C ALA A 58 -8.80 -19.47 -9.94
N GLU A 59 -7.81 -20.37 -9.94
CA GLU A 59 -6.82 -20.46 -8.86
C GLU A 59 -5.98 -19.17 -8.73
N PHE A 60 -5.59 -18.56 -9.86
CA PHE A 60 -4.86 -17.29 -9.84
C PHE A 60 -5.73 -16.15 -9.30
N ASP A 61 -6.98 -16.06 -9.69
CA ASP A 61 -7.92 -15.05 -9.19
C ASP A 61 -8.09 -15.16 -7.66
N GLU A 62 -8.19 -16.39 -7.13
CA GLU A 62 -8.24 -16.61 -5.69
C GLU A 62 -6.95 -16.15 -4.99
N MET A 63 -5.78 -16.44 -5.56
CA MET A 63 -4.50 -15.97 -5.02
C MET A 63 -4.39 -14.44 -5.02
N PHE A 64 -4.84 -13.76 -6.08
CA PHE A 64 -4.84 -12.31 -6.14
C PHE A 64 -5.80 -11.71 -5.10
N GLN A 65 -6.96 -12.32 -4.88
CA GLN A 65 -7.89 -11.90 -3.84
C GLN A 65 -7.23 -11.97 -2.45
N ARG A 66 -6.56 -13.09 -2.14
CA ARG A 66 -5.82 -13.26 -0.87
C ARG A 66 -4.70 -12.23 -0.71
N LEU A 67 -4.02 -11.87 -1.81
CA LEU A 67 -2.97 -10.85 -1.77
C LEU A 67 -3.56 -9.46 -1.46
N GLY A 68 -4.71 -9.12 -2.03
CA GLY A 68 -5.44 -7.89 -1.71
C GLY A 68 -5.84 -7.81 -0.22
N ASP A 69 -6.25 -8.94 0.36
CA ASP A 69 -6.57 -9.01 1.79
C ASP A 69 -5.32 -8.76 2.67
N VAL A 70 -4.16 -9.30 2.27
CA VAL A 70 -2.88 -9.06 2.95
C VAL A 70 -2.48 -7.59 2.85
N GLU A 71 -2.57 -6.99 1.67
CA GLU A 71 -2.27 -5.57 1.47
C GLU A 71 -3.16 -4.67 2.35
N SER A 72 -4.46 -4.98 2.40
CA SER A 72 -5.42 -4.29 3.28
C SER A 72 -5.03 -4.41 4.76
N MET A 73 -4.65 -5.62 5.20
CA MET A 73 -4.20 -5.85 6.56
C MET A 73 -2.91 -5.09 6.88
N THR A 74 -1.94 -5.06 5.95
CA THR A 74 -0.71 -4.29 6.08
C THR A 74 -0.99 -2.80 6.18
N GLY A 75 -1.92 -2.27 5.38
CA GLY A 75 -2.34 -0.86 5.46
C GLY A 75 -2.92 -0.51 6.84
N ARG A 76 -3.77 -1.39 7.40
CA ARG A 76 -4.30 -1.20 8.76
C ARG A 76 -3.21 -1.25 9.83
N LEU A 77 -2.23 -2.14 9.69
CA LEU A 77 -1.12 -2.27 10.62
C LEU A 77 -0.21 -1.02 10.61
N ALA A 78 0.02 -0.45 9.43
CA ALA A 78 0.78 0.79 9.28
C ALA A 78 0.15 1.94 10.08
N VAL A 79 -1.17 2.12 9.96
CA VAL A 79 -1.92 3.14 10.73
C VAL A 79 -1.77 2.94 12.24
N VAL A 80 -1.83 1.70 12.73
CA VAL A 80 -1.63 1.40 14.16
C VAL A 80 -0.20 1.72 14.60
N THR A 81 0.78 1.41 13.74
CA THR A 81 2.21 1.66 14.03
C THR A 81 2.54 3.15 14.04
N ASP A 82 1.91 3.93 13.16
CA ASP A 82 2.02 5.40 13.19
C ASP A 82 1.50 5.96 14.52
N GLY A 83 0.37 5.45 15.03
CA GLY A 83 -0.14 5.82 16.37
C GLY A 83 0.80 5.43 17.53
N LEU A 84 1.64 4.41 17.38
CA LEU A 84 2.66 4.07 18.38
C LEU A 84 3.80 5.10 18.41
N SER A 85 4.03 5.84 17.33
CA SER A 85 5.02 6.93 17.32
C SER A 85 4.60 8.07 18.26
N ASP A 86 3.31 8.34 18.37
CA ASP A 86 2.78 9.31 19.34
C ASP A 86 3.04 8.86 20.79
N LEU A 87 2.95 7.55 21.07
CA LEU A 87 3.31 6.99 22.37
C LEU A 87 4.79 7.21 22.72
N VAL A 88 5.70 7.07 21.74
CA VAL A 88 7.13 7.37 21.94
C VAL A 88 7.33 8.86 22.26
N ALA A 89 6.63 9.75 21.54
CA ALA A 89 6.68 11.18 21.80
C ALA A 89 6.11 11.54 23.19
N MET A 90 5.03 10.86 23.61
CA MET A 90 4.47 11.00 24.96
C MET A 90 5.47 10.55 26.04
N GLY A 91 6.16 9.43 25.83
CA GLY A 91 7.21 8.95 26.73
C GLY A 91 8.33 9.97 26.92
N ALA A 92 8.79 10.60 25.83
CA ALA A 92 9.79 11.67 25.92
C ALA A 92 9.29 12.89 26.71
N ARG A 93 8.02 13.28 26.52
CA ARG A 93 7.40 14.38 27.29
C ARG A 93 7.29 14.04 28.77
N GLN A 94 6.96 12.78 29.11
CA GLN A 94 6.88 12.32 30.48
C GLN A 94 8.23 12.43 31.19
N VAL A 95 9.32 11.98 30.57
CA VAL A 95 10.68 12.10 31.13
C VAL A 95 11.03 13.56 31.43
N ILE A 96 10.72 14.48 30.50
CA ILE A 96 10.97 15.92 30.70
C ILE A 96 10.14 16.47 31.87
N LEU A 97 8.90 16.01 32.03
CA LEU A 97 8.05 16.42 33.15
C LEU A 97 8.58 15.89 34.49
N GLU A 98 8.97 14.62 34.54
CA GLU A 98 9.57 14.00 35.73
C GLU A 98 10.84 14.73 36.17
N GLU A 99 11.73 15.07 35.24
CA GLU A 99 12.94 15.86 35.53
C GLU A 99 12.60 17.24 36.12
N ARG A 100 11.60 17.93 35.54
CA ARG A 100 11.15 19.24 36.04
C ARG A 100 10.53 19.13 37.44
N PHE A 101 9.76 18.09 37.71
CA PHE A 101 9.20 17.82 39.03
C PHE A 101 10.29 17.56 40.07
N ALA A 102 11.25 16.68 39.78
CA ALA A 102 12.37 16.41 40.69
C ALA A 102 13.17 17.68 41.00
N ARG A 103 13.39 18.55 40.00
CA ARG A 103 14.07 19.84 40.20
C ARG A 103 13.27 20.82 41.05
N LEU A 104 11.94 20.83 40.91
CA LEU A 104 11.06 21.66 41.75
C LEU A 104 11.03 21.14 43.18
N GLU A 105 10.89 19.84 43.37
CA GLU A 105 10.88 19.18 44.68
C GLU A 105 12.18 19.46 45.43
N GLY A 106 13.34 19.32 44.78
CA GLY A 106 14.63 19.68 45.38
C GLY A 106 14.73 21.15 45.83
N LYS A 107 14.09 22.08 45.11
CA LYS A 107 14.05 23.51 45.52
C LYS A 107 13.13 23.75 46.72
N VAL A 108 12.00 23.05 46.79
CA VAL A 108 11.04 23.14 47.90
C VAL A 108 11.65 22.56 49.18
N ILE A 109 12.41 21.46 49.08
CA ILE A 109 13.05 20.83 50.24
C ILE A 109 14.20 21.69 50.80
N ILE A 110 14.86 22.50 49.97
CA ILE A 110 16.02 23.34 50.38
C ILE A 110 15.60 24.72 50.93
N GLY A 111 14.31 25.10 50.90
CA GLY A 111 13.80 26.32 51.55
C GLY A 111 12.52 26.06 52.32
N PRO A 112 12.52 26.14 53.68
CA PRO A 112 12.73 27.42 54.37
C PRO A 112 13.54 27.28 55.67
N ALA A 113 14.87 27.40 55.61
CA ALA A 113 15.71 27.47 56.81
C ALA A 113 16.08 28.91 57.23
N ILE A 114 15.58 29.94 56.52
CA ILE A 114 15.84 31.35 56.90
C ILE A 114 14.58 32.17 56.64
N SER A 115 13.69 32.23 57.62
CA SER A 115 12.71 33.32 57.77
C SER A 115 12.31 33.40 59.23
N ALA A 116 13.26 33.84 60.05
CA ALA A 116 12.95 34.39 61.35
C ALA A 116 12.33 35.78 61.12
N ASP A 117 11.10 35.92 61.60
CA ASP A 117 10.42 37.17 61.97
C ASP A 117 9.94 38.09 60.83
N GLY A 118 8.65 38.43 60.90
CA GLY A 118 8.02 39.43 60.04
C GLY A 118 6.88 38.92 59.16
N SER A 119 5.65 39.05 59.66
CA SER A 119 4.38 38.94 58.95
C SER A 119 4.41 39.54 57.53
N HIS A 120 4.39 38.69 56.50
CA HIS A 120 3.97 39.08 55.15
C HIS A 120 3.21 37.94 54.50
N ALA A 121 1.93 38.21 54.20
CA ALA A 121 1.07 37.36 53.40
C ALA A 121 1.67 37.17 52.00
N LEU A 122 2.09 35.96 51.65
CA LEU A 122 2.35 35.60 50.25
C LEU A 122 2.39 34.07 49.99
N PRO A 123 1.24 33.50 49.61
CA PRO A 123 1.16 32.40 48.66
C PRO A 123 0.48 32.80 47.33
N ASP A 124 0.11 34.08 47.15
CA ASP A 124 -0.78 34.50 46.05
C ASP A 124 -0.16 34.37 44.66
N LYS A 125 1.15 34.56 44.52
CA LYS A 125 1.77 34.60 43.18
C LYS A 125 1.89 33.23 42.53
N LEU A 126 2.14 32.18 43.32
CA LEU A 126 2.17 30.80 42.80
C LEU A 126 0.75 30.29 42.57
N SER A 127 -0.19 30.59 43.48
CA SER A 127 -1.61 30.25 43.32
C SER A 127 -2.21 30.91 42.07
N ALA A 128 -2.02 32.22 41.90
CA ALA A 128 -2.48 32.94 40.72
C ALA A 128 -1.82 32.45 39.42
N ASN A 129 -0.57 32.00 39.48
CA ASN A 129 0.10 31.43 38.32
C ASN A 129 -0.46 30.05 37.93
N PHE A 130 -0.74 29.20 38.92
CA PHE A 130 -1.41 27.91 38.69
C PHE A 130 -2.81 28.10 38.12
N GLU A 131 -3.59 29.02 38.69
CA GLU A 131 -4.95 29.32 38.26
C GLU A 131 -4.99 29.88 36.84
N ARG A 132 -4.01 30.72 36.48
CA ARG A 132 -3.82 31.18 35.10
C ARG A 132 -3.54 30.04 34.13
N ILE A 133 -2.64 29.11 34.47
CA ILE A 133 -2.29 27.97 33.60
C ILE A 133 -3.52 27.06 33.39
N ILE A 134 -4.30 26.80 34.45
CA ILE A 134 -5.52 26.00 34.35
C ILE A 134 -6.57 26.69 33.47
N ASN A 135 -6.74 28.00 33.60
CA ASN A 135 -7.69 28.75 32.78
C ASN A 135 -7.26 28.80 31.30
N GLU A 136 -5.98 29.05 31.02
CA GLU A 136 -5.45 29.00 29.65
C GLU A 136 -5.67 27.61 29.03
N GLN A 137 -5.47 26.52 29.79
CA GLN A 137 -5.68 25.16 29.29
C GLN A 137 -7.15 24.86 28.96
N ARG A 138 -8.10 25.35 29.76
CA ARG A 138 -9.55 25.24 29.47
C ARG A 138 -9.95 25.99 28.20
N ASP A 139 -9.34 27.16 27.95
CA ASP A 139 -9.62 27.93 26.74
C ASP A 139 -9.14 27.18 25.48
N TYR A 140 -8.02 26.46 25.55
CA TYR A 140 -7.57 25.60 24.45
C TYR A 140 -8.50 24.41 24.20
N GLU A 141 -9.09 23.80 25.24
CA GLU A 141 -10.08 22.73 25.06
C GLU A 141 -11.38 23.24 24.41
N LEU A 142 -11.84 24.45 24.76
CA LEU A 142 -13.02 25.07 24.14
C LEU A 142 -12.81 25.39 22.65
N ILE A 143 -11.59 25.72 22.22
CA ILE A 143 -11.28 25.99 20.81
C ILE A 143 -11.28 24.70 19.97
N VAL A 144 -10.81 23.58 20.55
CA VAL A 144 -10.72 22.29 19.84
C VAL A 144 -12.07 21.55 19.78
N PHE A 145 -12.92 21.70 20.80
CA PHE A 145 -14.21 21.00 20.91
C PHE A 145 -15.45 21.89 20.67
N GLY A 146 -15.30 23.20 20.47
CA GLY A 146 -16.40 24.17 20.44
C GLY A 146 -16.84 24.69 19.08
N SER A 147 -16.26 24.26 17.95
CA SER A 147 -16.74 24.65 16.62
C SER A 147 -17.85 23.71 16.14
N GLN A 148 -19.08 23.93 16.63
CA GLN A 148 -20.33 23.57 15.95
C GLN A 148 -20.92 24.81 15.28
#